data_AF-A0A6B1HYY4-F1
#
_entry.id   AF-A0A6B1HYY4-F1
#
_cell.length_a   1.000
_cell.length_b   1.000
_cell.length_c   1.000
_cell.angle_alpha   90.00
_cell.angle_beta   90.00
_cell.angle_gamma   90.00
#
_symmetry.space_group_name_H-M   'P 1'
#
loop_
_entity.id
_entity.type
_entity.pdbx_description
1 polymer ?
#
loop_
_entity_poly.entity_id
_entity_poly.type
_entity_poly.pdbx_seq_one_letter_code
_entity_poly.pdbx_strand_id
1 'polypeptide(L)'
;MALGNIHELAPSVFSVDSRFVDGKNGIVIGKRLALAIDGSNYEDEGAVMASFIRQSGFKPHRLALTHGHGDHILGARPLAQGEVFAHALTPAEIEKQVPGWAARWKVDEAEARARVIQPTITYQDELRMDLGGLHAWMFPTPGHSPDGVSIYIE
;
A
#
# COMPACT_ATOMS: atom_id res chain seq x y z
N MET A 1 6.33 20.82 -4.69
CA MET A 1 7.29 19.88 -5.33
C MET A 1 6.49 18.76 -5.94
N ALA A 2 6.80 18.41 -7.19
CA ALA A 2 5.82 18.30 -8.28
C ALA A 2 4.81 17.15 -8.19
N LEU A 3 3.55 17.48 -8.54
CA LEU A 3 2.46 16.56 -8.88
C LEU A 3 2.74 15.73 -10.17
N GLY A 4 3.97 15.73 -10.70
CA GLY A 4 4.30 15.12 -11.99
C GLY A 4 4.28 13.60 -12.02
N ASN A 5 4.19 12.96 -10.84
CA ASN A 5 4.26 11.50 -10.68
C ASN A 5 2.90 10.91 -10.26
N ILE A 6 1.83 11.70 -10.25
CA ILE A 6 0.48 11.26 -9.87
C ILE A 6 -0.48 11.60 -11.00
N HIS A 7 -1.14 10.59 -11.55
CA HIS A 7 -2.00 10.69 -12.73
C HIS A 7 -3.41 10.24 -12.39
N GLU A 8 -4.40 11.11 -12.57
CA GLU A 8 -5.80 10.72 -12.44
C GLU A 8 -6.21 9.84 -13.63
N LEU A 9 -6.55 8.57 -13.36
CA LEU A 9 -6.96 7.61 -14.39
C LEU A 9 -8.48 7.60 -14.61
N ALA A 10 -9.21 7.89 -13.55
CA ALA A 10 -10.66 8.04 -13.51
C ALA A 10 -11.00 9.00 -12.38
N PRO A 11 -12.22 9.58 -12.33
CA PRO A 11 -12.60 10.50 -11.27
C PRO A 11 -12.26 9.93 -9.88
N SER A 12 -11.45 10.66 -9.12
CA SER A 12 -11.00 10.28 -7.78
C SER A 12 -10.09 9.06 -7.67
N VAL A 13 -9.61 8.50 -8.78
CA VAL A 13 -8.69 7.35 -8.83
C VAL A 13 -7.39 7.77 -9.49
N PHE A 14 -6.30 7.65 -8.74
CA PHE A 14 -4.99 8.13 -9.15
C PHE A 14 -3.99 6.98 -9.18
N SER A 15 -3.24 6.88 -10.27
CA SER A 15 -2.02 6.08 -10.36
C SER A 15 -0.83 6.92 -9.90
N VAL A 16 0.13 6.27 -9.26
CA VAL A 16 1.37 6.92 -8.81
C VAL A 16 2.55 6.18 -9.39
N ASP A 17 3.40 6.92 -10.11
CA ASP A 17 4.58 6.39 -10.74
C ASP A 17 5.57 5.89 -9.68
N SER A 18 6.29 4.82 -10.00
CA SER A 18 7.41 4.34 -9.20
C SER A 18 8.67 4.32 -10.05
N ARG A 19 9.84 4.38 -9.43
CA ARG A 19 11.12 4.24 -10.13
C ARG A 19 11.32 2.92 -10.88
N PHE A 20 10.48 1.91 -10.62
CA PHE A 20 10.63 0.58 -11.24
C PHE A 20 9.63 0.33 -12.36
N VAL A 21 8.35 0.61 -12.11
CA VAL A 21 7.26 0.40 -13.08
C VAL A 21 6.14 1.40 -12.77
N ASP A 22 5.59 2.03 -13.80
CA ASP A 22 4.41 2.89 -13.67
C ASP A 22 3.18 2.07 -13.22
N GLY A 23 2.26 2.68 -12.46
CA GLY A 23 1.03 2.01 -12.05
C GLY A 23 1.16 0.96 -10.94
N LYS A 24 2.29 0.93 -10.22
CA LYS A 24 2.47 0.04 -9.06
C LYS A 24 1.66 0.46 -7.83
N ASN A 25 1.40 1.75 -7.69
CA ASN A 25 0.75 2.30 -6.50
C ASN A 25 -0.46 3.13 -6.91
N GLY A 26 -1.45 3.20 -6.02
CA GLY A 26 -2.69 3.90 -6.27
C GLY A 26 -3.13 4.76 -5.10
N ILE A 27 -3.97 5.75 -5.40
CA ILE A 27 -4.69 6.54 -4.40
C ILE A 27 -6.14 6.66 -4.85
N VAL A 28 -7.08 6.45 -3.94
CA VAL A 28 -8.50 6.70 -4.17
C VAL A 28 -9.00 7.72 -3.16
N ILE A 29 -9.63 8.80 -3.64
CA ILE A 29 -10.14 9.89 -2.82
C ILE A 29 -11.66 9.86 -2.77
N GLY A 30 -12.24 9.27 -1.72
CA GLY A 30 -13.68 9.33 -1.49
C GLY A 30 -14.12 10.60 -0.77
N LYS A 31 -15.42 10.75 -0.52
CA LYS A 31 -15.99 11.91 0.19
C LYS A 31 -15.77 11.88 1.70
N ARG A 32 -15.46 10.71 2.28
CA ARG A 32 -15.25 10.54 3.73
C ARG A 32 -13.83 10.13 4.09
N LEU A 33 -13.16 9.40 3.22
CA LEU A 33 -11.80 8.92 3.46
C LEU A 33 -11.03 8.77 2.16
N ALA A 34 -9.71 8.78 2.28
CA ALA A 34 -8.77 8.45 1.22
C ALA A 34 -8.16 7.07 1.50
N LEU A 35 -7.92 6.29 0.45
CA LEU A 35 -7.25 5.00 0.51
C LEU A 35 -5.97 5.06 -0.34
N ALA A 36 -4.82 4.76 0.27
CA ALA A 36 -3.62 4.44 -0.47
C ALA A 36 -3.60 2.94 -0.81
N ILE A 37 -3.08 2.58 -1.98
CA ILE A 37 -2.90 1.21 -2.45
C ILE A 37 -1.42 1.03 -2.73
N ASP A 38 -0.79 0.17 -1.93
CA ASP A 38 0.66 -0.02 -1.86
C ASP A 38 1.43 1.26 -1.51
N GLY A 39 2.71 1.11 -1.16
CA GLY A 39 3.58 2.21 -0.74
C GLY A 39 4.94 2.21 -1.43
N SER A 40 5.05 1.51 -2.56
CA SER A 40 6.28 1.41 -3.36
C SER A 40 7.47 0.79 -2.61
N ASN A 41 8.64 0.85 -3.23
CA ASN A 41 9.89 0.34 -2.68
C ASN A 41 10.63 1.34 -1.78
N TYR A 42 10.31 2.63 -1.87
CA TYR A 42 11.11 3.68 -1.24
C TYR A 42 10.27 4.73 -0.53
N GLU A 43 10.74 5.18 0.63
CA GLU A 43 9.97 6.02 1.55
C GLU A 43 9.62 7.40 0.98
N ASP A 44 10.45 7.97 0.12
CA ASP A 44 10.17 9.23 -0.56
C ASP A 44 8.99 9.12 -1.56
N GLU A 45 8.79 7.97 -2.21
CA GLU A 45 7.62 7.72 -3.05
C GLU A 45 6.34 7.63 -2.21
N GLY A 46 6.37 6.86 -1.11
CA GLY A 46 5.26 6.82 -0.15
C GLY A 46 4.97 8.18 0.49
N ALA A 47 6.00 9.02 0.71
CA ALA A 47 5.85 10.37 1.24
C ALA A 47 5.15 11.31 0.25
N VAL A 48 5.41 11.17 -1.06
CA VAL A 48 4.70 11.89 -2.12
C VAL A 48 3.21 11.53 -2.09
N MET A 49 2.87 10.25 -2.00
CA MET A 49 1.48 9.79 -1.88
C MET A 49 0.80 10.36 -0.62
N ALA A 50 1.48 10.27 0.53
CA ALA A 50 0.96 10.79 1.80
C ALA A 50 0.76 12.32 1.76
N SER A 51 1.63 13.05 1.06
CA SER A 51 1.50 14.49 0.85
C SER A 51 0.29 14.83 -0.02
N PHE A 52 0.08 14.08 -1.11
CA PHE A 52 -1.08 14.24 -1.97
C PHE A 52 -2.39 14.03 -1.20
N ILE A 53 -2.50 12.94 -0.44
CA ILE A 53 -3.67 12.67 0.41
C ILE A 53 -3.96 13.83 1.38
N ARG A 54 -2.91 14.39 2.01
CA ARG A 54 -3.05 15.57 2.89
C ARG A 54 -3.52 16.81 2.15
N GLN A 55 -3.00 17.06 0.96
CA GLN A 55 -3.42 18.19 0.11
C GLN A 55 -4.88 18.06 -0.35
N SER A 56 -5.38 16.83 -0.52
CA SER A 56 -6.78 16.53 -0.79
C SER A 56 -7.70 16.65 0.45
N GLY A 57 -7.16 17.06 1.60
CA GLY A 57 -7.94 17.29 2.83
C GLY A 57 -8.11 16.06 3.73
N PHE A 58 -7.41 14.96 3.48
CA PHE A 58 -7.52 13.71 4.24
C PHE A 58 -6.24 13.37 5.00
N LYS A 59 -6.34 12.46 5.97
CA LYS A 59 -5.17 11.87 6.62
C LYS A 59 -4.79 10.56 5.90
N PRO A 60 -3.49 10.27 5.70
CA PRO A 60 -3.04 9.02 5.08
C PRO A 60 -3.09 7.87 6.10
N HIS A 61 -4.30 7.50 6.52
CA HIS A 61 -4.57 6.56 7.61
C HIS A 61 -5.25 5.26 7.15
N ARG A 62 -5.36 5.06 5.84
CA ARG A 62 -5.88 3.83 5.22
C ARG A 62 -4.91 3.43 4.13
N LEU A 63 -4.30 2.28 4.29
CA LEU A 63 -3.41 1.66 3.31
C LEU A 63 -3.90 0.24 3.04
N ALA A 64 -4.18 -0.08 1.80
CA ALA A 64 -4.38 -1.46 1.36
C ALA A 64 -3.09 -1.96 0.70
N LEU A 65 -2.66 -3.15 1.09
CA LEU A 65 -1.58 -3.86 0.43
C LEU A 65 -2.16 -4.88 -0.54
N THR A 66 -1.69 -4.85 -1.78
CA THR A 66 -2.05 -5.87 -2.77
C THR A 66 -1.37 -7.21 -2.47
N HIS A 67 -0.15 -7.16 -1.91
CA HIS A 67 0.58 -8.29 -1.36
C HIS A 67 1.83 -7.84 -0.57
N GLY A 68 2.50 -8.77 0.10
CA GLY A 68 3.60 -8.54 1.02
C GLY A 68 4.99 -8.37 0.43
N HIS A 69 5.16 -8.14 -0.88
CA HIS A 69 6.49 -8.00 -1.50
C HIS A 69 7.13 -6.62 -1.25
N GLY A 70 8.47 -6.60 -1.24
CA GLY A 70 9.23 -5.40 -0.86
C GLY A 70 8.94 -4.16 -1.69
N ASP A 71 8.68 -4.31 -2.98
CA ASP A 71 8.34 -3.21 -3.89
C ASP A 71 6.93 -2.64 -3.69
N HIS A 72 6.13 -3.23 -2.80
CA HIS A 72 4.81 -2.75 -2.39
C HIS A 72 4.80 -2.16 -0.98
N ILE A 73 5.74 -2.55 -0.11
CA ILE A 73 5.67 -2.24 1.33
C ILE A 73 6.85 -1.44 1.89
N LEU A 74 8.03 -1.48 1.25
CA LEU A 74 9.24 -0.90 1.83
C LEU A 74 9.18 0.63 1.90
N GLY A 75 8.44 1.28 0.99
CA GLY A 75 8.20 2.72 1.02
C GLY A 75 6.96 3.16 1.80
N ALA A 76 6.19 2.22 2.37
CA ALA A 76 4.83 2.48 2.84
C ALA A 76 4.73 3.16 4.21
N ARG A 77 5.84 3.34 4.94
CA ARG A 77 5.87 3.94 6.28
C ARG A 77 5.12 5.30 6.39
N PRO A 78 5.19 6.23 5.42
CA PRO A 78 4.45 7.50 5.48
C PRO A 78 2.93 7.34 5.33
N LEU A 79 2.46 6.20 4.83
CA LEU A 79 1.05 5.84 4.60
C LEU A 79 0.47 4.95 5.71
N ALA A 80 1.33 4.31 6.50
CA ALA A 80 0.94 3.42 7.60
C ALA A 80 0.70 4.17 8.93
N GLN A 81 0.04 5.34 8.87
CA GLN A 81 -0.25 6.18 10.05
C GLN A 81 -1.55 5.78 10.77
N GLY A 82 -2.24 4.76 10.25
CA GLY A 82 -3.51 4.26 10.77
C GLY A 82 -3.66 2.77 10.48
N GLU A 83 -4.73 2.42 9.76
CA GLU A 83 -5.04 1.03 9.45
C GLU A 83 -4.36 0.59 8.15
N VAL A 84 -3.66 -0.55 8.23
CA VAL A 84 -3.07 -1.25 7.10
C VAL A 84 -3.85 -2.55 6.89
N PHE A 85 -4.48 -2.66 5.73
CA PHE A 85 -5.32 -3.78 5.32
C PHE A 85 -4.53 -4.68 4.38
N ALA A 86 -4.53 -5.99 4.65
CA ALA A 86 -3.90 -6.96 3.77
C ALA A 86 -4.59 -8.32 3.87
N HIS A 87 -4.26 -9.24 2.97
CA HIS A 87 -4.71 -10.62 3.09
C HIS A 87 -4.10 -11.30 4.34
N ALA A 88 -4.78 -12.30 4.89
CA ALA A 88 -4.34 -13.03 6.09
C ALA A 88 -3.00 -13.75 5.94
N LEU A 89 -2.59 -14.04 4.70
CA LEU A 89 -1.28 -14.63 4.39
C LEU A 89 -0.15 -13.60 4.31
N THR A 90 -0.46 -12.30 4.18
CA THR A 90 0.55 -11.25 3.96
C THR A 90 1.62 -11.18 5.05
N PRO A 91 1.31 -11.27 6.36
CA PRO A 91 2.36 -11.28 7.39
C PRO A 91 3.39 -12.40 7.20
N ALA A 92 2.95 -13.58 6.76
CA ALA A 92 3.85 -14.71 6.50
C ALA A 92 4.70 -14.47 5.24
N GLU A 93 4.15 -13.86 4.19
CA GLU A 93 4.93 -13.50 2.99
C GLU A 93 5.95 -12.40 3.26
N ILE A 94 5.63 -11.44 4.14
CA ILE A 94 6.60 -10.43 4.61
C ILE A 94 7.75 -11.12 5.35
N GLU A 95 7.42 -12.02 6.29
CA GLU A 95 8.43 -12.68 7.13
C GLU A 95 9.44 -13.50 6.31
N LYS A 96 9.00 -14.17 5.24
CA LYS A 96 9.88 -14.92 4.33
C LYS A 96 10.98 -14.06 3.69
N GLN A 97 10.74 -12.76 3.54
CA GLN A 97 11.67 -11.83 2.89
C GLN A 97 12.64 -11.15 3.86
N VAL A 98 12.35 -11.20 5.17
CA VAL A 98 13.16 -10.54 6.21
C VAL A 98 14.64 -10.93 6.15
N PRO A 99 15.04 -12.21 5.99
CA PRO A 99 16.45 -12.58 5.88
C PRO A 99 17.15 -11.93 4.67
N GLY A 100 16.44 -11.83 3.54
CA GLY A 100 16.95 -11.18 2.33
C GLY A 100 17.17 -9.68 2.52
N TRP A 101 16.23 -9.02 3.21
CA TRP A 101 16.37 -7.60 3.55
C TRP A 101 17.47 -7.34 4.58
N ALA A 102 17.57 -8.17 5.62
CA ALA A 102 18.63 -8.10 6.63
C ALA A 102 20.02 -8.16 5.97
N ALA A 103 20.22 -9.14 5.08
CA ALA A 103 21.45 -9.27 4.30
C ALA A 103 21.70 -8.05 3.40
N ARG A 104 20.68 -7.58 2.66
CA ARG A 104 20.78 -6.41 1.77
C ARG A 104 21.15 -5.13 2.53
N TRP A 105 20.58 -4.94 3.71
CA TRP A 105 20.77 -3.75 4.54
C TRP A 105 21.94 -3.85 5.51
N LYS A 106 22.59 -5.03 5.59
CA LYS A 106 23.70 -5.32 6.51
C LYS A 106 23.33 -5.10 7.99
N VAL A 107 22.16 -5.59 8.37
CA VAL A 107 21.62 -5.56 9.73
C VAL A 107 21.14 -6.94 10.14
N ASP A 108 20.77 -7.13 11.40
CA ASP A 108 20.10 -8.36 11.83
C ASP A 108 18.63 -8.41 11.41
N GLU A 109 18.03 -9.59 11.48
CA GLU A 109 16.63 -9.80 11.09
C GLU A 109 15.63 -9.04 11.98
N ALA A 110 15.97 -8.79 13.24
CA ALA A 110 15.09 -8.04 14.15
C ALA A 110 15.01 -6.56 13.73
N GLU A 111 16.14 -5.96 13.40
CA GLU A 111 16.21 -4.61 12.87
C GLU A 111 15.55 -4.51 11.49
N ALA A 112 15.79 -5.48 10.59
CA ALA A 112 15.12 -5.50 9.30
C ALA A 112 13.60 -5.57 9.45
N ARG A 113 13.09 -6.44 10.32
CA ARG A 113 11.65 -6.57 10.61
C ARG A 113 11.06 -5.27 11.16
N ALA A 114 11.77 -4.57 12.04
CA ALA A 114 11.33 -3.29 12.62
C ALA A 114 11.34 -2.11 11.61
N ARG A 115 12.04 -2.24 10.49
CA ARG A 115 12.04 -1.24 9.41
C ARG A 115 10.80 -1.33 8.53
N VAL A 116 10.16 -2.50 8.43
CA VAL A 116 9.03 -2.74 7.53
C VAL A 116 7.70 -2.62 8.26
N ILE A 117 6.69 -2.05 7.61
CA ILE A 117 5.34 -1.98 8.16
C ILE A 117 4.72 -3.37 8.28
N GLN A 118 3.73 -3.53 9.17
CA GLN A 118 2.93 -4.75 9.28
C GLN A 118 1.45 -4.42 9.07
N PRO A 119 0.67 -5.34 8.46
CA PRO A 119 -0.78 -5.22 8.44
C PRO A 119 -1.33 -5.11 9.86
N THR A 120 -2.26 -4.18 10.08
CA THR A 120 -2.99 -4.05 11.36
C THR A 120 -4.33 -4.76 11.30
N ILE A 121 -4.87 -4.94 10.10
CA ILE A 121 -6.13 -5.63 9.81
C ILE A 121 -5.87 -6.63 8.70
N THR A 122 -6.27 -7.88 8.92
CA THR A 122 -6.18 -8.93 7.92
C THR A 122 -7.55 -9.55 7.64
N TYR A 123 -7.74 -10.03 6.41
CA TYR A 123 -8.95 -10.72 5.97
C TYR A 123 -8.59 -11.93 5.10
N GLN A 124 -9.45 -12.94 5.07
CA GLN A 124 -9.25 -14.18 4.30
C GLN A 124 -10.04 -14.15 2.99
N ASP A 125 -11.34 -13.82 3.07
CA ASP A 125 -12.20 -13.77 1.90
C ASP A 125 -12.26 -12.34 1.36
N GLU A 126 -13.35 -11.61 1.55
CA GLU A 126 -13.51 -10.26 0.99
C GLU A 126 -13.51 -9.19 2.08
N LEU A 127 -13.04 -8.00 1.72
CA LEU A 127 -13.23 -6.79 2.51
C LEU A 127 -13.77 -5.68 1.62
N ARG A 128 -14.88 -5.06 2.03
CA ARG A 128 -15.43 -3.86 1.37
C ARG A 128 -15.24 -2.64 2.26
N MET A 129 -14.69 -1.57 1.70
CA MET A 129 -14.48 -0.29 2.37
C MET A 129 -15.27 0.81 1.67
N ASP A 130 -16.21 1.43 2.38
CA ASP A 130 -16.95 2.58 1.88
C ASP A 130 -16.13 3.88 2.06
N LEU A 131 -15.68 4.44 0.94
CA LEU A 131 -14.84 5.63 0.89
C LEU A 131 -15.67 6.93 0.98
N GLY A 132 -16.99 6.84 0.93
CA GLY A 132 -17.92 7.95 0.81
C GLY A 132 -18.24 8.23 -0.65
N GLY A 133 -19.19 7.49 -1.22
CA GLY A 133 -19.61 7.64 -2.62
C GLY A 133 -18.81 6.80 -3.63
N LEU A 134 -17.81 6.05 -3.16
CA LEU A 134 -17.10 4.98 -3.86
C LEU A 134 -16.90 3.83 -2.88
N HIS A 135 -16.82 2.59 -3.36
CA HIS A 135 -16.44 1.44 -2.54
C HIS A 135 -15.18 0.78 -3.08
N ALA A 136 -14.22 0.47 -2.20
CA ALA A 136 -13.11 -0.41 -2.51
C ALA A 136 -13.47 -1.84 -2.10
N TRP A 137 -13.62 -2.73 -3.07
CA TRP A 137 -13.82 -4.16 -2.85
C TRP A 137 -12.51 -4.90 -3.04
N MET A 138 -11.97 -5.43 -1.95
CA MET A 138 -10.73 -6.18 -1.91
C MET A 138 -11.05 -7.67 -1.81
N PHE A 139 -10.45 -8.48 -2.69
CA PHE A 139 -10.67 -9.92 -2.73
C PHE A 139 -9.41 -10.68 -3.21
N PRO A 140 -9.17 -11.92 -2.71
CA PRO A 140 -8.04 -12.74 -3.07
C PRO A 140 -7.99 -13.02 -4.55
N THR A 141 -6.83 -12.76 -5.14
CA THR A 141 -6.47 -13.16 -6.49
C THR A 141 -5.06 -13.72 -6.45
N PRO A 142 -4.85 -14.88 -5.80
CA PRO A 142 -3.53 -15.47 -5.69
C PRO A 142 -2.95 -15.75 -7.08
N GLY A 143 -1.64 -15.56 -7.23
CA GLY A 143 -0.97 -15.69 -8.51
C GLY A 143 0.54 -15.60 -8.33
N HIS A 144 1.11 -14.43 -8.60
CA HIS A 144 2.53 -14.16 -8.35
C HIS A 144 2.93 -14.39 -6.88
N SER A 145 2.04 -14.02 -5.96
CA SER A 145 2.16 -14.27 -4.53
C SER A 145 0.89 -14.95 -4.02
N PRO A 146 0.96 -15.87 -3.04
CA PRO A 146 -0.23 -16.53 -2.48
C PRO A 146 -1.13 -15.57 -1.67
N ASP A 147 -0.61 -14.44 -1.22
CA ASP A 147 -1.37 -13.40 -0.52
C ASP A 147 -1.90 -12.30 -1.46
N GLY A 148 -1.80 -12.50 -2.77
CA GLY A 148 -2.23 -11.54 -3.79
C GLY A 148 -3.72 -11.20 -3.70
N VAL A 149 -4.01 -9.91 -3.81
CA VAL A 149 -5.36 -9.33 -3.77
C VAL A 149 -5.56 -8.38 -4.95
N SER A 150 -6.77 -8.39 -5.49
CA SER A 150 -7.26 -7.34 -6.38
C SER A 150 -8.16 -6.37 -5.62
N ILE A 151 -8.11 -5.09 -5.99
CA ILE A 151 -8.95 -4.04 -5.43
C ILE A 151 -9.79 -3.45 -6.56
N TYR A 152 -11.09 -3.69 -6.52
CA TYR A 152 -12.04 -3.11 -7.46
C TYR A 152 -12.68 -1.86 -6.85
N ILE A 153 -12.76 -0.77 -7.64
CA ILE A 153 -13.38 0.48 -7.23
C ILE A 153 -14.76 0.59 -7.91
N GLU A 154 -15.81 0.59 -7.08
CA GLU A 154 -17.22 0.74 -7.47
C GLU A 154 -17.67 2.20 -7.44
#